data_AF-A0A1F6Z3Q0-F1
#
_entry.id   AF-A0A1F6Z3Q0-F1
#
_cell.length_a   1.000
_cell.length_b   1.000
_cell.length_c   1.000
_cell.angle_alpha   90.00
_cell.angle_beta   90.00
_cell.angle_gamma   90.00
#
_symmetry.space_group_name_H-M   'P 1'
#
loop_
_entity.id
_entity.type
_entity.pdbx_description
1 polymer ?
#
loop_
_entity_poly.entity_id
_entity_poly.type
_entity_poly.pdbx_seq_one_letter_code
_entity_poly.pdbx_strand_id
1 'polypeptide(L)'
;MNRKRGIFLLIFLVSLLFIINYKFINNAIVEFLTDYETAVVKRIIDGDTVVVENNTHVRLLGINTPEKGEKYYNEAKNFLEMIILNKTVKLEYGNEKYDKYGRTLAYIILNNKNINSEIVEGGFGNTYIYSDDEYTTRLKQAWNECISNEKNLCEKSDDKCAKCIELEKLDVKNQEIIFNNNCSFDCDLTSWTIKDEGRKRFIFQNFILEKNKEVKIIVGNETNTNNILYWKNEGYVWTSTGDTLFLRDADGKLVLWRAY
;
A
#
# COMPACT_ATOMS: atom_id res chain seq x y z
N MET A 1 -0.40 -63.63 -6.11
CA MET A 1 -0.54 -62.17 -6.33
C MET A 1 0.86 -61.54 -6.33
N ASN A 2 1.27 -60.94 -7.44
CA ASN A 2 2.68 -60.64 -7.73
C ASN A 2 3.24 -59.58 -6.75
N ARG A 3 4.25 -59.90 -5.94
CA ARG A 3 4.81 -59.02 -4.87
C ARG A 3 5.13 -57.61 -5.37
N LYS A 4 5.56 -57.49 -6.63
CA LYS A 4 5.80 -56.22 -7.34
C LYS A 4 4.53 -55.37 -7.52
N ARG A 5 3.38 -55.99 -7.83
CA ARG A 5 2.08 -55.29 -7.95
C ARG A 5 1.60 -54.76 -6.61
N GLY A 6 1.81 -55.52 -5.52
CA GLY A 6 1.48 -55.08 -4.17
C GLY A 6 2.30 -53.85 -3.72
N ILE A 7 3.60 -53.84 -4.03
CA ILE A 7 4.47 -52.68 -3.76
C ILE A 7 4.02 -51.45 -4.54
N PHE A 8 3.70 -51.58 -5.83
CA PHE A 8 3.19 -50.46 -6.64
C PHE A 8 1.88 -49.90 -6.09
N LEU A 9 0.96 -50.76 -5.68
CA LEU A 9 -0.32 -50.36 -5.07
C LEU A 9 -0.12 -49.62 -3.75
N LEU A 10 0.82 -50.09 -2.92
CA LEU A 10 1.17 -49.44 -1.66
C LEU A 10 1.76 -48.03 -1.90
N ILE A 11 2.73 -47.91 -2.82
CA ILE A 11 3.33 -46.62 -3.17
C ILE A 11 2.26 -45.66 -3.70
N PHE A 12 1.38 -46.14 -4.59
CA PHE A 12 0.29 -45.33 -5.12
C PHE A 12 -0.66 -44.83 -4.02
N LEU A 13 -1.05 -45.71 -3.09
CA LEU A 13 -1.91 -45.33 -1.96
C LEU A 13 -1.23 -44.32 -1.03
N VAL A 14 0.06 -44.47 -0.76
CA VAL A 14 0.83 -43.52 0.06
C VAL A 14 0.95 -42.17 -0.64
N SER A 15 1.30 -42.14 -1.94
CA SER A 15 1.36 -40.91 -2.72
C SER A 15 0.00 -40.21 -2.78
N LEU A 16 -1.08 -40.96 -2.97
CA LEU A 16 -2.45 -40.45 -2.97
C LEU A 16 -2.80 -39.84 -1.60
N LEU A 17 -2.39 -40.49 -0.51
CA LEU A 17 -2.59 -39.98 0.84
C LEU A 17 -1.82 -38.67 1.08
N PHE A 18 -0.60 -38.54 0.57
CA PHE A 18 0.16 -37.29 0.60
C PHE A 18 -0.48 -36.19 -0.24
N ILE A 19 -0.99 -36.51 -1.44
CA ILE A 19 -1.67 -35.53 -2.32
C ILE A 19 -2.97 -35.03 -1.66
N ILE A 20 -3.78 -35.95 -1.13
CA ILE A 20 -5.05 -35.61 -0.44
C ILE A 20 -4.77 -34.70 0.77
N ASN A 21 -3.68 -34.95 1.50
CA ASN A 21 -3.34 -34.21 2.71
C ASN A 21 -2.33 -33.07 2.47
N TYR A 22 -1.93 -32.79 1.23
CA TYR A 22 -0.87 -31.83 0.92
C TYR A 22 -1.15 -30.45 1.52
N LYS A 23 -2.39 -29.96 1.38
CA LYS A 23 -2.81 -28.66 1.92
C LYS A 23 -2.71 -28.61 3.45
N PHE A 24 -3.08 -29.70 4.13
CA PHE A 24 -2.99 -29.80 5.58
C PHE A 24 -1.53 -29.82 6.06
N ILE A 25 -0.71 -30.68 5.45
CA ILE A 25 0.72 -30.81 5.79
C ILE A 25 1.45 -29.51 5.51
N ASN A 26 1.17 -28.86 4.37
CA ASN A 26 1.75 -27.57 4.02
C ASN A 26 1.43 -26.50 5.05
N ASN A 27 0.16 -26.38 5.46
CA ASN A 27 -0.24 -25.42 6.49
C ASN A 27 0.42 -25.70 7.85
N ALA A 28 0.52 -26.98 8.24
CA ALA A 28 1.15 -27.37 9.51
C ALA A 28 2.66 -27.11 9.51
N ILE A 29 3.34 -27.31 8.38
CA ILE A 29 4.77 -26.99 8.22
C ILE A 29 4.97 -25.48 8.26
N VAL A 30 4.15 -24.70 7.56
CA VAL A 30 4.22 -23.22 7.60
C VAL A 30 4.03 -22.74 9.04
N GLU A 31 3.00 -23.20 9.75
CA GLU A 31 2.75 -22.82 11.15
C GLU A 31 3.86 -23.26 12.12
N PHE A 32 4.61 -24.32 11.81
CA PHE A 32 5.77 -24.74 12.59
C PHE A 32 7.04 -23.92 12.27
N LEU A 33 7.15 -23.38 11.06
CA LEU A 33 8.33 -22.66 10.59
C LEU A 33 8.19 -21.13 10.68
N THR A 34 6.98 -20.58 10.74
CA THR A 34 6.78 -19.13 10.92
C THR A 34 7.03 -18.73 12.37
N ASP A 35 7.98 -17.81 12.56
CA ASP A 35 8.18 -17.14 13.84
C ASP A 35 7.07 -16.11 14.03
N TYR A 36 5.99 -16.52 14.68
CA TYR A 36 4.88 -15.65 15.04
C TYR A 36 4.69 -15.61 16.55
N GLU A 37 4.25 -14.45 17.02
CA GLU A 37 3.87 -14.24 18.41
C GLU A 37 2.39 -13.92 18.48
N THR A 38 1.69 -14.45 19.48
CA THR A 38 0.31 -14.01 19.75
C THR A 38 0.32 -12.88 20.77
N ALA A 39 -0.42 -11.80 20.50
CA ALA A 39 -0.53 -10.69 21.45
C ALA A 39 -1.93 -10.11 21.48
N VAL A 40 -2.34 -9.55 22.62
CA VAL A 40 -3.62 -8.83 22.74
C VAL A 40 -3.44 -7.36 22.34
N VAL A 41 -4.24 -6.88 21.39
CA VAL A 41 -4.26 -5.47 20.99
C VAL A 41 -4.93 -4.62 22.07
N LYS A 42 -4.19 -3.67 22.65
CA LYS A 42 -4.66 -2.81 23.76
C LYS A 42 -5.06 -1.41 23.32
N ARG A 43 -4.45 -0.89 22.25
CA ARG A 43 -4.74 0.46 21.75
C ARG A 43 -4.42 0.56 20.25
N ILE A 44 -5.22 1.35 19.54
CA ILE A 44 -4.95 1.75 18.16
C ILE A 44 -4.45 3.20 18.17
N ILE A 45 -3.26 3.42 17.60
CA ILE A 45 -2.68 4.77 17.50
C ILE A 45 -3.28 5.48 16.29
N ASP A 46 -3.14 4.86 15.12
CA ASP A 46 -3.61 5.30 13.80
C ASP A 46 -3.92 4.07 12.92
N GLY A 47 -4.10 4.27 11.60
CA GLY A 47 -4.51 3.22 10.67
C GLY A 47 -3.48 2.13 10.39
N ASP A 48 -2.22 2.30 10.81
CA ASP A 48 -1.15 1.31 10.61
C ASP A 48 -0.25 1.09 11.84
N THR A 49 -0.58 1.70 12.97
CA THR A 49 0.19 1.54 14.21
C THR A 49 -0.73 1.15 15.37
N VAL A 50 -0.38 0.04 16.03
CA VAL A 50 -1.10 -0.47 17.21
C VAL A 50 -0.17 -0.63 18.40
N VAL A 51 -0.75 -0.72 19.59
CA VAL A 51 -0.05 -1.08 20.82
C VAL A 51 -0.65 -2.37 21.35
N VAL A 52 0.19 -3.37 21.51
CA VAL A 52 -0.18 -4.66 22.10
C VAL A 52 0.19 -4.68 23.58
N GLU A 53 0.00 -5.81 24.25
CA GLU A 53 0.42 -5.96 25.65
C GLU A 53 1.91 -5.66 25.88
N ASN A 54 2.26 -5.35 27.13
CA ASN A 54 3.59 -4.84 27.52
C ASN A 54 3.97 -3.49 26.87
N ASN A 55 2.99 -2.75 26.34
CA ASN A 55 3.17 -1.44 25.69
C ASN A 55 4.07 -1.50 24.44
N THR A 56 4.14 -2.65 23.78
CA THR A 56 4.88 -2.84 22.53
C THR A 56 4.14 -2.17 21.39
N HIS A 57 4.81 -1.26 20.68
CA HIS A 57 4.29 -0.63 19.47
C HIS A 57 4.56 -1.52 18.26
N VAL A 58 3.54 -1.77 17.46
CA VAL A 58 3.62 -2.55 16.22
C VAL A 58 3.24 -1.66 15.04
N ARG A 59 4.14 -1.53 14.06
CA ARG A 59 3.88 -0.89 12.76
C ARG A 59 3.57 -1.97 11.74
N LEU A 60 2.40 -1.84 11.11
CA LEU A 60 1.91 -2.80 10.13
C LEU A 60 2.79 -2.77 8.87
N LEU A 61 3.30 -3.92 8.46
CA LEU A 61 4.13 -4.04 7.26
C LEU A 61 3.33 -3.90 5.96
N GLY A 62 4.01 -3.49 4.88
CA GLY A 62 3.48 -3.52 3.53
C GLY A 62 2.44 -2.44 3.20
N ILE A 63 2.12 -1.54 4.15
CA ILE A 63 1.06 -0.55 4.01
C ILE A 63 1.45 0.81 4.60
N ASN A 64 0.84 1.87 4.08
CA ASN A 64 0.82 3.17 4.75
C ASN A 64 -0.59 3.77 4.73
N THR A 65 -1.05 4.24 5.88
CA THR A 65 -2.36 4.88 6.01
C THR A 65 -2.25 6.40 5.90
N PRO A 66 -3.36 7.11 5.63
CA PRO A 66 -3.36 8.57 5.66
C PRO A 66 -2.80 9.08 6.99
N GLU A 67 -2.12 10.22 6.95
CA GLU A 67 -1.60 10.87 8.15
C GLU A 67 -2.69 11.71 8.83
N LYS A 68 -2.46 12.10 10.10
CA LYS A 68 -3.44 12.89 10.86
C LYS A 68 -3.81 14.19 10.13
N GLY A 69 -5.10 14.37 9.88
CA GLY A 69 -5.65 15.53 9.16
C GLY A 69 -5.85 15.29 7.66
N GLU A 70 -5.38 14.17 7.13
CA GLU A 70 -5.70 13.74 5.77
C GLU A 70 -7.07 13.03 5.70
N LYS A 71 -7.67 13.06 4.51
CA LYS A 71 -8.91 12.33 4.20
C LYS A 71 -8.71 10.83 4.49
N TYR A 72 -9.71 10.19 5.10
CA TYR A 72 -9.72 8.78 5.50
C TYR A 72 -8.83 8.39 6.70
N TYR A 73 -8.16 9.35 7.36
CA TYR A 73 -7.37 9.07 8.57
C TYR A 73 -8.21 8.44 9.69
N ASN A 74 -9.34 9.05 10.03
CA ASN A 74 -10.18 8.58 11.14
C ASN A 74 -10.87 7.27 10.78
N GLU A 75 -11.29 7.14 9.53
CA GLU A 75 -11.95 5.96 8.99
C GLU A 75 -11.01 4.74 9.02
N ALA A 76 -9.74 4.93 8.64
CA ALA A 76 -8.71 3.89 8.73
C ALA A 76 -8.49 3.44 10.18
N LYS A 77 -8.36 4.39 11.10
CA LYS A 77 -8.22 4.10 12.53
C LYS A 77 -9.45 3.36 13.09
N ASN A 78 -10.65 3.85 12.81
CA ASN A 78 -11.90 3.27 13.28
C ASN A 78 -12.12 1.86 12.72
N PHE A 79 -11.75 1.63 11.46
CA PHE A 79 -11.76 0.30 10.86
C PHE A 79 -10.89 -0.66 11.69
N LEU A 80 -9.64 -0.26 11.97
CA LEU A 80 -8.71 -1.08 12.75
C LEU A 80 -9.22 -1.33 14.18
N GLU A 81 -9.76 -0.30 14.85
CA GLU A 81 -10.40 -0.44 16.17
C GLU A 81 -11.53 -1.47 16.15
N MET A 82 -12.43 -1.39 15.17
CA MET A 82 -13.56 -2.32 15.05
C MET A 82 -13.11 -3.78 14.86
N ILE A 83 -12.06 -4.01 14.08
CA ILE A 83 -11.68 -5.37 13.68
C ILE A 83 -10.76 -6.06 14.69
N ILE A 84 -9.85 -5.35 15.37
CA ILE A 84 -8.81 -5.99 16.19
C ILE A 84 -8.67 -5.48 17.64
N LEU A 85 -9.31 -4.37 18.03
CA LEU A 85 -9.18 -3.87 19.40
C LEU A 85 -9.68 -4.90 20.43
N ASN A 86 -8.90 -5.09 21.50
CA ASN A 86 -9.15 -6.09 22.56
C ASN A 86 -9.19 -7.55 22.08
N LYS A 87 -8.70 -7.85 20.88
CA LYS A 87 -8.58 -9.22 20.36
C LYS A 87 -7.15 -9.72 20.46
N THR A 88 -7.00 -11.03 20.56
CA THR A 88 -5.71 -11.72 20.39
C THR A 88 -5.46 -11.90 18.90
N VAL A 89 -4.32 -11.41 18.42
CA VAL A 89 -3.87 -11.52 17.02
C VAL A 89 -2.56 -12.30 16.95
N LYS A 90 -2.27 -12.93 15.81
CA LYS A 90 -0.92 -13.39 15.50
C LYS A 90 -0.15 -12.24 14.85
N LEU A 91 1.07 -12.01 15.30
CA LEU A 91 2.04 -11.08 14.75
C LEU A 91 3.06 -11.90 13.97
N GLU A 92 3.04 -11.79 12.65
CA GLU A 92 4.03 -12.43 11.78
C GLU A 92 5.08 -11.39 11.40
N TYR A 93 6.32 -11.63 11.84
CA TYR A 93 7.40 -10.66 11.71
C TYR A 93 7.94 -10.60 10.27
N GLY A 94 8.34 -9.41 9.85
CA GLY A 94 9.11 -9.24 8.62
C GLY A 94 10.55 -9.69 8.79
N ASN A 95 11.33 -9.60 7.69
CA ASN A 95 12.77 -9.89 7.69
C ASN A 95 13.52 -9.07 8.76
N GLU A 96 13.14 -7.79 8.90
CA GLU A 96 13.58 -6.94 9.99
C GLU A 96 12.48 -6.87 11.05
N LYS A 97 12.83 -7.21 12.31
CA LYS A 97 11.85 -7.21 13.40
C LYS A 97 11.53 -5.80 13.91
N TYR A 98 12.45 -4.86 13.78
CA TYR A 98 12.30 -3.50 14.33
C TYR A 98 12.64 -2.44 13.31
N ASP A 99 11.89 -1.34 13.32
CA ASP A 99 12.28 -0.15 12.58
C ASP A 99 13.26 0.74 13.36
N LYS A 100 13.74 1.81 12.72
CA LYS A 100 14.65 2.79 13.31
C LYS A 100 14.10 3.54 14.54
N TYR A 101 12.79 3.45 14.80
CA TYR A 101 12.11 4.04 15.95
C TYR A 101 11.87 3.02 17.07
N GLY A 102 12.30 1.77 16.89
CA GLY A 102 12.11 0.68 17.85
C GLY A 102 10.71 0.08 17.84
N ARG A 103 9.89 0.34 16.81
CA ARG A 103 8.58 -0.31 16.64
C ARG A 103 8.79 -1.70 16.06
N THR A 104 8.03 -2.66 16.54
CA THR A 104 7.97 -4.00 15.97
C THR A 104 7.31 -3.95 14.59
N LEU A 105 7.91 -4.58 13.60
CA LEU A 105 7.40 -4.67 12.23
C LEU A 105 6.71 -6.02 12.03
N ALA A 106 5.40 -5.99 11.77
CA ALA A 106 4.63 -7.22 11.61
C ALA A 106 3.44 -7.10 10.67
N TYR A 107 3.05 -8.23 10.10
CA TYR A 107 1.71 -8.48 9.60
C TYR A 107 0.80 -8.95 10.73
N ILE A 108 -0.42 -8.42 10.80
CA ILE A 108 -1.41 -8.85 11.78
C ILE A 108 -2.33 -9.88 11.15
N ILE A 109 -2.37 -11.09 11.71
CA ILE A 109 -3.27 -12.16 11.30
C ILE A 109 -4.36 -12.37 12.37
N LEU A 110 -5.62 -12.34 11.95
CA LEU A 110 -6.77 -12.66 12.78
C LEU A 110 -7.71 -13.59 12.02
N ASN A 111 -8.06 -14.74 12.60
CA ASN A 111 -8.92 -15.75 11.97
C ASN A 111 -8.46 -16.15 10.56
N ASN A 112 -7.15 -16.36 10.38
CA ASN A 112 -6.49 -16.67 9.10
C ASN A 112 -6.63 -15.58 8.02
N LYS A 113 -6.94 -14.35 8.41
CA LYS A 113 -6.96 -13.18 7.51
C LYS A 113 -5.82 -12.24 7.82
N ASN A 114 -5.15 -11.76 6.79
CA ASN A 114 -4.15 -10.71 6.87
C ASN A 114 -4.86 -9.34 6.96
N ILE A 115 -4.79 -8.72 8.12
CA ILE A 115 -5.46 -7.45 8.40
C ILE A 115 -4.87 -6.29 7.59
N ASN A 116 -3.57 -6.32 7.32
CA ASN A 116 -2.90 -5.31 6.50
C ASN A 116 -3.52 -5.26 5.09
N SER A 117 -3.84 -6.42 4.51
CA SER A 117 -4.51 -6.51 3.21
C SER A 117 -5.98 -6.07 3.26
N GLU A 118 -6.69 -6.34 4.36
CA GLU A 118 -8.07 -5.86 4.55
C GLU A 118 -8.13 -4.32 4.66
N ILE A 119 -7.10 -3.67 5.24
CA ILE A 119 -6.95 -2.21 5.24
C ILE A 119 -6.83 -1.68 3.82
N VAL A 120 -5.96 -2.28 2.99
CA VAL A 120 -5.75 -1.86 1.60
C VAL A 120 -7.01 -2.10 0.76
N GLU A 121 -7.63 -3.27 0.88
CA GLU A 121 -8.86 -3.62 0.14
C GLU A 121 -10.03 -2.69 0.49
N GLY A 122 -10.08 -2.25 1.75
CA GLY A 122 -11.04 -1.24 2.22
C GLY A 122 -10.71 0.18 1.77
N GLY A 123 -9.56 0.45 1.16
CA GLY A 123 -9.11 1.80 0.78
C GLY A 123 -8.73 2.67 1.97
N PHE A 124 -8.35 2.06 3.08
CA PHE A 124 -7.90 2.75 4.30
C PHE A 124 -6.39 3.01 4.31
N GLY A 125 -5.65 2.42 3.38
CA GLY A 125 -4.22 2.66 3.19
C GLY A 125 -3.74 2.28 1.79
N ASN A 126 -2.59 2.82 1.41
CA ASN A 126 -1.88 2.44 0.19
C ASN A 126 -0.94 1.27 0.48
N THR A 127 -0.61 0.48 -0.54
CA THR A 127 0.49 -0.50 -0.45
C THR A 127 1.82 0.22 -0.34
N TYR A 128 2.72 -0.25 0.54
CA TYR A 128 4.06 0.29 0.70
C TYR A 128 5.08 -0.84 0.90
N ILE A 129 5.65 -1.30 -0.22
CA ILE A 129 6.40 -2.56 -0.30
C ILE A 129 7.86 -2.27 -0.60
N TYR A 130 8.72 -2.38 0.41
CA TYR A 130 10.17 -2.18 0.27
C TYR A 130 10.91 -3.41 -0.27
N SER A 131 10.39 -4.59 0.04
CA SER A 131 10.97 -5.87 -0.38
C SER A 131 9.84 -6.85 -0.63
N ASP A 132 9.97 -7.66 -1.67
CA ASP A 132 9.00 -8.71 -1.93
C ASP A 132 9.03 -9.77 -0.83
N ASP A 133 7.87 -10.04 -0.24
CA ASP A 133 7.62 -11.11 0.71
C ASP A 133 6.37 -11.91 0.32
N GLU A 134 5.97 -12.86 1.17
CA GLU A 134 4.81 -13.72 0.91
C GLU A 134 3.47 -12.95 0.82
N TYR A 135 3.40 -11.75 1.40
CA TYR A 135 2.19 -10.92 1.45
C TYR A 135 2.11 -9.88 0.33
N THR A 136 3.23 -9.55 -0.32
CA THR A 136 3.29 -8.63 -1.47
C THR A 136 2.19 -8.88 -2.50
N THR A 137 2.00 -10.14 -2.92
CA THR A 137 1.01 -10.48 -3.96
C THR A 137 -0.41 -10.19 -3.49
N ARG A 138 -0.73 -10.53 -2.24
CA ARG A 138 -2.06 -10.29 -1.67
C ARG A 138 -2.33 -8.79 -1.48
N LEU A 139 -1.32 -8.00 -1.08
CA LEU A 139 -1.43 -6.55 -0.94
C LEU A 139 -1.68 -5.86 -2.30
N LYS A 140 -0.93 -6.26 -3.35
CA LYS A 140 -1.16 -5.76 -4.71
C LYS A 140 -2.57 -6.11 -5.21
N GLN A 141 -3.05 -7.32 -4.92
CA GLN A 141 -4.41 -7.73 -5.22
C GLN A 141 -5.45 -6.88 -4.46
N ALA A 142 -5.24 -6.65 -3.16
CA ALA A 142 -6.11 -5.83 -2.33
C ALA A 142 -6.23 -4.40 -2.88
N TRP A 143 -5.14 -3.82 -3.38
CA TRP A 143 -5.15 -2.51 -4.02
C TRP A 143 -6.01 -2.51 -5.29
N ASN A 144 -5.86 -3.52 -6.15
CA ASN A 144 -6.68 -3.63 -7.37
C ASN A 144 -8.17 -3.81 -7.05
N GLU A 145 -8.48 -4.58 -6.01
CA GLU A 145 -9.85 -4.74 -5.49
C GLU A 145 -10.41 -3.42 -4.96
N CYS A 146 -9.60 -2.63 -4.26
CA CYS A 146 -9.97 -1.30 -3.79
C CYS A 146 -10.27 -0.34 -4.97
N ILE A 147 -9.41 -0.30 -5.98
CA ILE A 147 -9.59 0.51 -7.21
C ILE A 147 -10.84 0.11 -7.99
N SER A 148 -11.11 -1.20 -8.08
CA SER A 148 -12.27 -1.72 -8.80
C SER A 148 -13.58 -1.41 -8.08
N ASN A 149 -13.57 -1.36 -6.75
CA ASN A 149 -14.73 -1.06 -5.92
C ASN A 149 -14.84 0.43 -5.52
N GLU A 150 -13.88 1.25 -5.91
CA GLU A 150 -13.82 2.70 -5.65
C GLU A 150 -14.03 3.07 -4.18
N LYS A 151 -13.40 2.32 -3.27
CA LYS A 151 -13.55 2.54 -1.81
C LYS A 151 -12.55 3.56 -1.29
N ASN A 152 -13.02 4.54 -0.51
CA ASN A 152 -12.19 5.47 0.26
C ASN A 152 -11.03 6.08 -0.55
N LEU A 153 -9.76 5.75 -0.24
CA LEU A 153 -8.61 6.25 -0.99
C LEU A 153 -8.63 5.91 -2.49
N CYS A 154 -9.38 4.89 -2.89
CA CYS A 154 -9.53 4.45 -4.27
C CYS A 154 -10.73 5.05 -5.00
N GLU A 155 -11.52 5.92 -4.37
CA GLU A 155 -12.54 6.71 -5.04
C GLU A 155 -11.91 7.50 -6.19
N LYS A 156 -12.43 7.34 -7.40
CA LYS A 156 -11.94 8.07 -8.56
C LYS A 156 -12.46 9.50 -8.57
N SER A 157 -11.64 10.40 -9.07
CA SER A 157 -12.02 11.79 -9.28
C SER A 157 -13.14 11.91 -10.31
N ASP A 158 -14.15 12.72 -9.99
CA ASP A 158 -15.21 13.11 -10.93
C ASP A 158 -14.84 14.37 -11.73
N ASP A 159 -13.69 14.98 -11.43
CA ASP A 159 -13.23 16.18 -12.10
C ASP A 159 -13.05 15.91 -13.60
N LYS A 160 -13.52 16.84 -14.44
CA LYS A 160 -13.42 16.71 -15.90
C LYS A 160 -11.96 16.61 -16.37
N CYS A 161 -11.03 17.25 -15.66
CA CYS A 161 -9.60 17.22 -15.95
C CYS A 161 -8.99 15.87 -15.62
N ALA A 162 -9.49 15.16 -14.60
CA ALA A 162 -8.96 13.87 -14.20
C ALA A 162 -9.05 12.80 -15.31
N LYS A 163 -9.91 13.01 -16.31
CA LYS A 163 -10.13 12.09 -17.44
C LYS A 163 -9.07 12.20 -18.54
N CYS A 164 -8.29 13.28 -18.56
CA CYS A 164 -7.38 13.60 -19.68
C CYS A 164 -6.07 14.27 -19.25
N ILE A 165 -5.86 14.49 -17.94
CA ILE A 165 -4.52 14.67 -17.39
C ILE A 165 -3.82 13.31 -17.37
N GLU A 166 -2.67 13.23 -18.02
CA GLU A 166 -1.89 11.99 -18.13
C GLU A 166 -0.47 12.19 -17.59
N LEU A 167 0.08 11.13 -17.00
CA LEU A 167 1.48 11.08 -16.59
C LEU A 167 2.33 10.70 -17.81
N GLU A 168 3.06 11.66 -18.36
CA GLU A 168 3.97 11.46 -19.49
C GLU A 168 5.27 10.80 -19.05
N LYS A 169 5.82 11.26 -17.91
CA LYS A 169 7.12 10.80 -17.41
C LYS A 169 7.17 10.80 -15.90
N LEU A 170 7.71 9.71 -15.33
CA LEU A 170 8.19 9.63 -13.94
C LEU A 170 9.65 9.19 -13.97
N ASP A 171 10.56 10.13 -13.70
CA ASP A 171 12.01 9.92 -13.69
C ASP A 171 12.52 9.95 -12.24
N VAL A 172 12.54 8.77 -11.63
CA VAL A 172 12.98 8.60 -10.25
C VAL A 172 14.46 8.93 -10.06
N LYS A 173 15.30 8.77 -11.09
CA LYS A 173 16.73 9.10 -10.98
C LYS A 173 16.93 10.62 -10.87
N ASN A 174 16.20 11.39 -11.69
CA ASN A 174 16.31 12.85 -11.72
C ASN A 174 15.27 13.56 -10.84
N GLN A 175 14.41 12.80 -10.13
CA GLN A 175 13.33 13.33 -9.28
C GLN A 175 12.41 14.30 -10.05
N GLU A 176 12.06 13.88 -11.28
CA GLU A 176 11.30 14.68 -12.24
C GLU A 176 10.00 13.95 -12.63
N ILE A 177 8.91 14.71 -12.69
CA ILE A 177 7.62 14.26 -13.23
C ILE A 177 7.19 15.20 -14.34
N ILE A 178 6.55 14.65 -15.38
CA ILE A 178 5.88 15.44 -16.41
C ILE A 178 4.43 14.98 -16.52
N PHE A 179 3.50 15.92 -16.39
CA PHE A 179 2.08 15.72 -16.69
C PHE A 179 1.67 16.48 -17.95
N ASN A 180 0.84 15.86 -18.76
CA ASN A 180 0.30 16.43 -19.99
C ASN A 180 -1.20 16.67 -19.84
N ASN A 181 -1.66 17.83 -20.30
CA ASN A 181 -3.09 18.10 -20.47
C ASN A 181 -3.53 17.76 -21.89
N ASN A 182 -4.07 16.56 -22.06
CA ASN A 182 -4.63 16.08 -23.32
C ASN A 182 -6.14 16.41 -23.44
N CYS A 183 -6.68 17.22 -22.52
CA CYS A 183 -8.04 17.72 -22.62
C CYS A 183 -8.16 18.76 -23.73
N SER A 184 -9.37 18.92 -24.28
CA SER A 184 -9.66 19.97 -25.27
C SER A 184 -9.81 21.38 -24.65
N PHE A 185 -9.60 21.52 -23.34
CA PHE A 185 -9.79 22.71 -22.52
C PHE A 185 -8.70 22.85 -21.45
N ASP A 186 -8.57 24.05 -20.89
CA ASP A 186 -7.59 24.33 -19.83
C ASP A 186 -8.05 23.72 -18.50
N CYS A 187 -7.09 23.21 -17.74
CA CYS A 187 -7.35 22.50 -16.50
C CYS A 187 -6.84 23.27 -15.29
N ASP A 188 -7.75 23.63 -14.40
CA ASP A 188 -7.41 24.19 -13.10
C ASP A 188 -7.02 23.05 -12.17
N LEU A 189 -5.72 22.96 -11.86
CA LEU A 189 -5.17 21.94 -10.97
C LEU A 189 -5.00 22.48 -9.55
N THR A 190 -5.59 23.64 -9.23
CA THR A 190 -5.42 24.27 -7.92
C THR A 190 -5.84 23.32 -6.80
N SER A 191 -4.97 23.19 -5.80
CA SER A 191 -5.11 22.27 -4.64
C SER A 191 -5.04 20.78 -4.97
N TRP A 192 -4.78 20.39 -6.22
CA TRP A 192 -4.43 19.00 -6.52
C TRP A 192 -3.11 18.65 -5.87
N THR A 193 -2.90 17.36 -5.60
CA THR A 193 -1.73 16.90 -4.85
C THR A 193 -1.03 15.73 -5.49
N ILE A 194 0.29 15.74 -5.40
CA ILE A 194 1.15 14.60 -5.74
C ILE A 194 1.72 14.09 -4.42
N LYS A 195 1.61 12.79 -4.19
CA LYS A 195 2.13 12.15 -2.98
C LYS A 195 2.82 10.83 -3.33
N ASP A 196 3.84 10.50 -2.55
CA ASP A 196 4.31 9.12 -2.40
C ASP A 196 3.46 8.40 -1.34
N GLU A 197 3.80 7.15 -1.03
CA GLU A 197 3.22 6.43 0.10
C GLU A 197 3.54 7.12 1.43
N GLY A 198 4.61 7.89 1.51
CA GLY A 198 5.15 8.53 2.70
C GLY A 198 4.40 9.79 3.13
N ARG A 199 5.16 10.76 3.65
CA ARG A 199 4.63 12.04 4.15
C ARG A 199 4.82 13.19 3.16
N LYS A 200 5.62 12.98 2.11
CA LYS A 200 6.00 14.04 1.20
C LYS A 200 4.82 14.34 0.30
N ARG A 201 4.40 15.60 0.28
CA ARG A 201 3.28 16.06 -0.53
C ARG A 201 3.66 17.32 -1.30
N PHE A 202 3.36 17.30 -2.59
CA PHE A 202 3.29 18.50 -3.42
C PHE A 202 1.84 18.94 -3.56
N ILE A 203 1.62 20.25 -3.53
CA ILE A 203 0.31 20.84 -3.73
C ILE A 203 0.43 21.87 -4.84
N PHE A 204 -0.31 21.66 -5.93
CA PHE A 204 -0.49 22.67 -6.95
C PHE A 204 -1.15 23.89 -6.31
N GLN A 205 -0.47 25.03 -6.39
CA GLN A 205 -1.03 26.30 -5.92
C GLN A 205 -2.03 26.82 -6.96
N ASN A 206 -2.20 28.13 -7.10
CA ASN A 206 -2.99 28.71 -8.18
C ASN A 206 -2.35 28.37 -9.55
N PHE A 207 -2.74 27.24 -10.16
CA PHE A 207 -2.09 26.69 -11.35
C PHE A 207 -3.11 26.17 -12.36
N ILE A 208 -3.06 26.72 -13.56
CA ILE A 208 -3.87 26.31 -14.70
C ILE A 208 -2.93 25.69 -15.74
N LEU A 209 -3.17 24.42 -16.07
CA LEU A 209 -2.50 23.73 -17.16
C LEU A 209 -3.29 23.93 -18.45
N GLU A 210 -2.78 24.76 -19.35
CA GLU A 210 -3.41 25.01 -20.66
C GLU A 210 -3.56 23.72 -21.48
N LYS A 211 -4.57 23.67 -22.35
CA LYS A 211 -4.79 22.53 -23.25
C LYS A 211 -3.56 22.24 -24.13
N ASN A 212 -3.26 20.95 -24.33
CA ASN A 212 -2.10 20.47 -25.09
C ASN A 212 -0.75 21.00 -24.58
N LYS A 213 -0.66 21.38 -23.30
CA LYS A 213 0.59 21.74 -22.63
C LYS A 213 0.98 20.69 -21.60
N GLU A 214 2.26 20.75 -21.25
CA GLU A 214 2.86 19.94 -20.20
C GLU A 214 3.29 20.81 -19.02
N VAL A 215 3.29 20.22 -17.83
CA VAL A 215 3.93 20.77 -16.64
C VAL A 215 4.95 19.78 -16.12
N LYS A 216 6.15 20.29 -15.88
CA LYS A 216 7.24 19.54 -15.27
C LYS A 216 7.32 19.89 -13.79
N ILE A 217 7.41 18.88 -12.93
CA ILE A 217 7.66 19.04 -11.50
C ILE A 217 9.03 18.44 -11.20
N ILE A 218 9.91 19.22 -10.56
CA ILE A 218 11.28 18.82 -10.23
C ILE A 218 11.52 19.02 -8.74
N VAL A 219 12.16 18.08 -8.05
CA VAL A 219 12.64 18.31 -6.69
C VAL A 219 13.77 19.34 -6.71
N GLY A 220 13.58 20.45 -5.99
CA GLY A 220 14.54 21.55 -5.98
C GLY A 220 14.01 22.82 -5.32
N ASN A 221 14.89 23.80 -5.09
CA ASN A 221 14.55 25.03 -4.37
C ASN A 221 14.50 26.28 -5.26
N GLU A 222 14.41 26.07 -6.58
CA GLU A 222 14.38 27.14 -7.56
C GLU A 222 13.00 27.82 -7.62
N THR A 223 12.87 28.84 -8.46
CA THR A 223 11.63 29.60 -8.60
C THR A 223 10.77 28.99 -9.68
N ASN A 224 9.49 28.79 -9.39
CA ASN A 224 8.53 28.25 -10.36
C ASN A 224 8.42 29.16 -11.59
N THR A 225 8.28 28.54 -12.76
CA THR A 225 7.90 29.18 -14.01
C THR A 225 6.48 28.72 -14.39
N ASN A 226 6.00 29.14 -15.57
CA ASN A 226 4.68 28.75 -16.05
C ASN A 226 4.55 27.24 -16.35
N ASN A 227 5.66 26.54 -16.63
CA ASN A 227 5.67 25.13 -17.03
C ASN A 227 6.64 24.26 -16.22
N ILE A 228 7.43 24.84 -15.32
CA ILE A 228 8.32 24.10 -14.40
C ILE A 228 7.99 24.52 -12.97
N LEU A 229 7.59 23.55 -12.16
CA LEU A 229 7.29 23.73 -10.76
C LEU A 229 8.33 22.99 -9.92
N TYR A 230 8.70 23.57 -8.78
CA TYR A 230 9.70 23.01 -7.90
C TYR A 230 9.06 22.47 -6.63
N TRP A 231 9.32 21.19 -6.35
CA TRP A 231 9.02 20.56 -5.08
C TRP A 231 10.10 20.95 -4.06
N LYS A 232 9.82 22.05 -3.36
CA LYS A 232 10.76 22.70 -2.44
C LYS A 232 10.97 21.90 -1.16
N ASN A 233 12.13 22.11 -0.53
CA ASN A 233 12.52 21.56 0.76
C ASN A 233 12.66 20.03 0.83
N GLU A 234 12.72 19.35 -0.31
CA GLU A 234 12.98 17.92 -0.39
C GLU A 234 14.35 17.66 -1.03
N GLY A 235 15.07 16.64 -0.54
CA GLY A 235 16.29 16.15 -1.18
C GLY A 235 16.03 15.07 -2.22
N TYR A 236 14.95 14.31 -2.03
CA TYR A 236 14.39 13.31 -2.93
C TYR A 236 12.95 13.03 -2.51
N VAL A 237 12.12 12.53 -3.41
CA VAL A 237 10.75 12.08 -3.14
C VAL A 237 10.62 10.60 -3.44
N TRP A 238 10.89 10.16 -4.67
CA TRP A 238 10.76 8.76 -5.09
C TRP A 238 12.08 7.99 -5.06
N THR A 239 11.99 6.68 -4.94
CA THR A 239 13.10 5.72 -4.91
C THR A 239 12.82 4.59 -5.89
N SER A 240 13.89 4.00 -6.42
CA SER A 240 13.77 2.93 -7.42
C SER A 240 13.30 1.59 -6.83
N THR A 241 13.08 1.55 -5.52
CA THR A 241 12.79 0.33 -4.76
C THR A 241 11.30 0.11 -4.51
N GLY A 242 10.41 0.92 -5.10
CA GLY A 242 8.97 0.65 -5.12
C GLY A 242 8.05 1.77 -4.66
N ASP A 243 8.46 3.04 -4.81
CA ASP A 243 7.54 4.14 -4.52
C ASP A 243 6.47 4.29 -5.62
N THR A 244 5.27 4.64 -5.20
CA THR A 244 4.13 4.90 -6.07
C THR A 244 3.83 6.39 -6.10
N LEU A 245 3.67 6.93 -7.29
CA LEU A 245 3.09 8.25 -7.47
C LEU A 245 1.57 8.15 -7.37
N PHE A 246 0.97 8.99 -6.52
CA PHE A 246 -0.47 9.24 -6.50
C PHE A 246 -0.75 10.69 -6.85
N LEU A 247 -1.58 10.91 -7.88
CA LEU A 247 -2.16 12.22 -8.19
C LEU A 247 -3.60 12.25 -7.68
N ARG A 248 -3.94 13.26 -6.88
CA ARG A 248 -5.29 13.45 -6.32
C ARG A 248 -5.81 14.84 -6.62
N ASP A 249 -7.12 14.94 -6.83
CA ASP A 249 -7.80 16.22 -7.03
C ASP A 249 -7.92 17.03 -5.72
N ALA A 250 -8.57 18.20 -5.81
CA ALA A 250 -8.78 19.08 -4.66
C ALA A 250 -9.65 18.45 -3.54
N ASP A 251 -10.50 17.47 -3.87
CA ASP A 251 -11.34 16.73 -2.92
C ASP A 251 -10.64 15.46 -2.39
N GLY A 252 -9.37 15.26 -2.75
CA GLY A 252 -8.55 14.12 -2.37
C GLY A 252 -8.93 12.81 -3.06
N LYS A 253 -9.75 12.84 -4.12
CA LYS A 253 -10.08 11.66 -4.92
C LYS A 253 -8.94 11.33 -5.89
N LEU A 254 -8.83 10.05 -6.22
CA LEU A 254 -7.74 9.53 -7.04
C LEU A 254 -7.93 9.92 -8.52
N VAL A 255 -6.96 10.61 -9.09
CA VAL A 255 -6.90 10.94 -10.51
C VAL A 255 -6.17 9.83 -11.26
N LEU A 256 -4.93 9.56 -10.86
CA LEU A 256 -4.11 8.48 -11.40
C LEU A 256 -3.09 8.01 -10.38
N TRP A 257 -2.49 6.85 -10.64
CA TRP A 257 -1.35 6.36 -9.88
C TRP A 257 -0.37 5.60 -10.77
N ARG A 258 0.89 5.55 -10.36
CA ARG A 258 1.96 4.85 -11.07
C ARG A 258 2.99 4.31 -10.07
N ALA A 259 3.04 2.99 -9.91
CA ALA A 259 4.17 2.33 -9.27
C ALA A 259 5.37 2.33 -10.23
N TYR A 260 6.57 2.54 -9.67
CA TYR A 260 7.86 2.44 -10.37
C TYR A 260 8.32 0.98 -10.54
#